data_AF-A0A953IYV3-F1
#
_entry.id   AF-A0A953IYV3-F1
#
_cell.length_a   1.000
_cell.length_b   1.000
_cell.length_c   1.000
_cell.angle_alpha   90.00
_cell.angle_beta   90.00
_cell.angle_gamma   90.00
#
_symmetry.space_group_name_H-M   'P 1'
#
loop_
_entity.id
_entity.type
_entity.pdbx_description
1 polymer ?
#
loop_
_entity_poly.entity_id
_entity_poly.type
_entity_poly.pdbx_seq_one_letter_code
_entity_poly.pdbx_strand_id
1 'polypeptide(L)'
;MSRLDRQSFLGPHSDAILDATTIGIVGLGGGGSHIAQQAAHMGIGGYVNADPDVIEDTNTNRLIGGTLADVAESRSKVSIAERLIRGLQPNARIISVQADWHEAVDDLKLCNVIVGAVDGFKEREQLERFARRHLIPYIDIGMDVHDLGKKGFLVSGQIILSMPGGPCMRCCGFITDERLEQEAKRYGAAGSRPQVVWSNGVLASTAVGLLTQILTPWYQTPLPFVFLDYDGNKGTITRNARMELLKNHVCPHHPPDETGDPLFDIRKQAFRPRQVAVPAPVPTQTTQWWHRAWNRLWRRGT
;
A
#
# COMPACT_ATOMS: atom_id res chain seq x y z
N MET A 1 -13.34 -20.02 -20.09
CA MET A 1 -13.68 -19.43 -18.78
C MET A 1 -12.40 -18.89 -18.16
N SER A 2 -12.36 -17.60 -17.84
CA SER A 2 -11.28 -17.00 -17.05
C SER A 2 -11.54 -17.24 -15.55
N ARG A 3 -10.48 -17.18 -14.73
CA ARG A 3 -10.63 -17.18 -13.26
C ARG A 3 -11.49 -16.00 -12.78
N LEU A 4 -11.54 -14.92 -13.56
CA LEU A 4 -12.29 -13.70 -13.28
C LEU A 4 -13.78 -13.80 -13.67
N ASP A 5 -14.23 -14.87 -14.33
CA ASP A 5 -15.65 -15.03 -14.69
C ASP A 5 -16.56 -15.07 -13.44
N ARG A 6 -16.01 -15.45 -12.27
CA ARG A 6 -16.74 -15.51 -10.99
C ARG A 6 -16.96 -14.15 -10.33
N GLN A 7 -16.40 -13.08 -10.89
CA GLN A 7 -16.62 -11.70 -10.46
C GLN A 7 -17.39 -10.89 -11.52
N SER A 8 -18.14 -11.54 -12.41
CA SER A 8 -18.91 -10.86 -13.46
C SER A 8 -19.94 -9.84 -12.94
N PHE A 9 -20.38 -9.98 -11.68
CA PHE A 9 -21.27 -9.01 -11.03
C PHE A 9 -20.63 -7.61 -10.88
N LEU A 10 -19.29 -7.51 -11.01
CA LEU A 10 -18.58 -6.23 -11.03
C LEU A 10 -19.00 -5.35 -12.22
N GLY A 11 -19.70 -5.91 -13.19
CA GLY A 11 -20.32 -5.22 -14.31
C GLY A 11 -19.52 -5.34 -15.63
N PRO A 12 -20.03 -4.71 -16.70
CA PRO A 12 -19.46 -4.88 -18.03
C PRO A 12 -18.04 -4.29 -18.12
N HIS A 13 -17.16 -4.99 -18.81
CA HIS A 13 -15.75 -4.60 -19.03
C HIS A 13 -14.89 -4.47 -17.78
N SER A 14 -15.37 -4.89 -16.59
CA SER A 14 -14.64 -4.75 -15.33
C SER A 14 -13.27 -5.45 -15.35
N ASP A 15 -13.14 -6.61 -15.98
CA ASP A 15 -11.84 -7.29 -16.12
C ASP A 15 -10.84 -6.45 -16.93
N ALA A 16 -11.28 -5.79 -18.00
CA ALA A 16 -10.42 -4.91 -18.80
C ALA A 16 -10.08 -3.62 -18.05
N ILE A 17 -11.01 -3.07 -17.27
CA ILE A 17 -10.78 -1.91 -16.40
C ILE A 17 -9.72 -2.25 -15.35
N LEU A 18 -9.87 -3.38 -14.66
CA LEU A 18 -8.94 -3.82 -13.61
C LEU A 18 -7.55 -4.13 -14.22
N ASP A 19 -7.47 -4.80 -15.36
CA ASP A 19 -6.20 -5.08 -16.03
C ASP A 19 -5.47 -3.80 -16.50
N ALA A 20 -6.21 -2.79 -16.95
CA ALA A 20 -5.65 -1.49 -17.32
C ALA A 20 -5.27 -0.62 -16.11
N THR A 21 -5.87 -0.87 -14.94
CA THR A 21 -5.67 -0.08 -13.73
C THR A 21 -4.26 -0.25 -13.18
N THR A 22 -3.66 0.87 -12.73
CA THR A 22 -2.44 0.91 -11.92
C THR A 22 -2.77 1.44 -10.53
N ILE A 23 -2.43 0.70 -9.48
CA ILE A 23 -2.58 1.16 -8.09
C ILE A 23 -1.22 1.47 -7.45
N GLY A 24 -1.17 2.50 -6.62
CA GLY A 24 -0.03 2.78 -5.75
C GLY A 24 -0.27 2.17 -4.38
N ILE A 25 0.69 1.40 -3.85
CA ILE A 25 0.65 0.86 -2.48
C ILE A 25 1.86 1.43 -1.73
N VAL A 26 1.58 2.27 -0.73
CA VAL A 26 2.62 2.90 0.10
C VAL A 26 2.59 2.27 1.49
N GLY A 27 3.67 1.56 1.82
CA GLY A 27 3.74 0.65 2.95
C GLY A 27 3.24 -0.76 2.58
N LEU A 28 4.12 -1.75 2.70
CA LEU A 28 3.92 -3.17 2.39
C LEU A 28 4.10 -4.07 3.63
N GLY A 29 3.93 -3.49 4.82
CA GLY A 29 3.81 -4.23 6.07
C GLY A 29 2.46 -4.93 6.20
N GLY A 30 1.84 -4.85 7.38
CA GLY A 30 0.57 -5.52 7.69
C GLY A 30 -0.51 -5.31 6.62
N GLY A 31 -1.23 -4.18 6.66
CA GLY A 31 -2.34 -3.93 5.74
C GLY A 31 -1.96 -3.91 4.26
N GLY A 32 -0.82 -3.29 3.91
CA GLY A 32 -0.35 -3.16 2.53
C GLY A 32 -0.06 -4.50 1.84
N SER A 33 0.52 -5.46 2.56
CA SER A 33 0.78 -6.80 2.01
C SER A 33 -0.52 -7.55 1.68
N HIS A 34 -1.57 -7.39 2.50
CA HIS A 34 -2.90 -7.91 2.18
C HIS A 34 -3.48 -7.25 0.93
N ILE A 35 -3.39 -5.92 0.80
CA ILE A 35 -3.90 -5.18 -0.37
C ILE A 35 -3.21 -5.67 -1.65
N ALA A 36 -1.89 -5.83 -1.64
CA ALA A 36 -1.13 -6.32 -2.79
C ALA A 36 -1.64 -7.69 -3.27
N GLN A 37 -1.86 -8.63 -2.33
CA GLN A 37 -2.41 -9.95 -2.65
C GLN A 37 -3.84 -9.88 -3.19
N GLN A 38 -4.71 -9.15 -2.50
CA GLN A 38 -6.12 -9.08 -2.87
C GLN A 38 -6.33 -8.39 -4.22
N ALA A 39 -5.61 -7.30 -4.48
CA ALA A 39 -5.60 -6.62 -5.78
C ALA A 39 -5.16 -7.56 -6.92
N ALA A 40 -4.15 -8.40 -6.68
CA ALA A 40 -3.70 -9.39 -7.67
C ALA A 40 -4.74 -10.50 -7.92
N HIS A 41 -5.45 -10.94 -6.86
CA HIS A 41 -6.58 -11.84 -7.02
C HIS A 41 -7.71 -11.22 -7.85
N MET A 42 -8.00 -9.94 -7.65
CA MET A 42 -9.04 -9.22 -8.39
C MET A 42 -8.75 -9.02 -9.88
N GLY A 43 -7.50 -9.16 -10.31
CA GLY A 43 -7.13 -8.96 -11.70
C GLY A 43 -6.49 -7.60 -11.99
N ILE A 44 -6.07 -6.83 -10.97
CA ILE A 44 -5.36 -5.56 -11.22
C ILE A 44 -4.06 -5.84 -11.99
N GLY A 45 -3.81 -5.06 -13.03
CA GLY A 45 -2.68 -5.28 -13.94
C GLY A 45 -1.47 -4.37 -13.71
N GLY A 46 -1.60 -3.30 -12.92
CA GLY A 46 -0.54 -2.32 -12.65
C GLY A 46 -0.33 -2.02 -11.17
N TYR A 47 0.93 -1.89 -10.75
CA TYR A 47 1.34 -1.65 -9.37
C TYR A 47 2.53 -0.67 -9.29
N VAL A 48 2.45 0.29 -8.38
CA VAL A 48 3.58 1.07 -7.88
C VAL A 48 3.70 0.80 -6.39
N ASN A 49 4.73 0.05 -6.01
CA ASN A 49 4.96 -0.42 -4.65
C ASN A 49 6.09 0.39 -4.03
N ALA A 50 5.84 1.09 -2.92
CA ALA A 50 6.85 1.85 -2.20
C ALA A 50 6.92 1.41 -0.74
N ASP A 51 8.06 0.86 -0.34
CA ASP A 51 8.37 0.52 1.04
C ASP A 51 9.90 0.42 1.22
N PRO A 52 10.51 1.16 2.18
CA PRO A 52 11.95 1.15 2.38
C PRO A 52 12.47 -0.12 3.05
N ASP A 53 11.61 -0.87 3.72
CA ASP A 53 12.03 -1.88 4.68
C ASP A 53 12.34 -3.24 4.03
N VAL A 54 13.12 -4.02 4.77
CA VAL A 54 13.26 -5.46 4.60
C VAL A 54 12.37 -6.19 5.60
N ILE A 55 12.05 -7.45 5.32
CA ILE A 55 11.28 -8.26 6.27
C ILE A 55 12.13 -8.60 7.52
N GLU A 56 11.53 -8.44 8.69
CA GLU A 56 12.08 -8.92 9.96
C GLU A 56 11.26 -10.09 10.52
N ASP A 57 11.85 -10.87 11.43
CA ASP A 57 11.16 -11.97 12.12
C ASP A 57 9.85 -11.51 12.78
N THR A 58 9.87 -10.32 13.42
CA THR A 58 8.69 -9.71 14.06
C THR A 58 7.57 -9.37 13.08
N ASN A 59 7.84 -9.34 11.77
CA ASN A 59 6.84 -9.05 10.73
C ASN A 59 6.14 -10.32 10.24
N THR A 60 6.75 -11.50 10.43
CA THR A 60 6.24 -12.78 9.91
C THR A 60 4.85 -13.15 10.45
N ASN A 61 4.46 -12.58 11.58
CA ASN A 61 3.14 -12.75 12.17
C ASN A 61 2.00 -12.09 11.37
N ARG A 62 2.30 -11.21 10.41
CA ARG A 62 1.29 -10.40 9.70
C ARG A 62 1.63 -10.02 8.26
N LEU A 63 2.88 -10.16 7.81
CA LEU A 63 3.29 -9.79 6.47
C LEU A 63 2.91 -10.88 5.48
N ILE A 64 1.86 -10.63 4.70
CA ILE A 64 1.35 -11.59 3.71
C ILE A 64 2.36 -11.80 2.58
N GLY A 65 2.65 -13.07 2.31
CA GLY A 65 3.65 -13.47 1.33
C GLY A 65 5.08 -13.55 1.87
N GLY A 66 5.35 -13.04 3.07
CA GLY A 66 6.62 -13.19 3.75
C GLY A 66 6.79 -14.59 4.37
N THR A 67 8.02 -15.08 4.38
CA THR A 67 8.39 -16.39 4.91
C THR A 67 9.67 -16.31 5.74
N LEU A 68 9.95 -17.32 6.55
CA LEU A 68 11.20 -17.40 7.32
C LEU A 68 12.45 -17.45 6.41
N ALA A 69 12.31 -17.97 5.18
CA ALA A 69 13.39 -17.91 4.19
C ALA A 69 13.67 -16.47 3.74
N ASP A 70 12.63 -15.65 3.59
CA ASP A 70 12.79 -14.23 3.25
C ASP A 70 13.52 -13.46 4.35
N VAL A 71 13.25 -13.79 5.62
CA VAL A 71 13.96 -13.23 6.78
C VAL A 71 15.43 -13.61 6.75
N ALA A 72 15.74 -14.89 6.48
CA ALA A 72 17.13 -15.36 6.38
C ALA A 72 17.92 -14.68 5.24
N GLU A 73 17.22 -14.23 4.19
CA GLU A 73 17.79 -13.53 3.04
C GLU A 73 17.70 -11.99 3.15
N SER A 74 17.15 -11.44 4.24
CA SER A 74 16.86 -10.01 4.39
C SER A 74 16.13 -9.41 3.18
N ARG A 75 15.15 -10.14 2.65
CA ARG A 75 14.46 -9.75 1.41
C ARG A 75 13.63 -8.49 1.62
N SER A 76 13.67 -7.57 0.65
CA SER A 76 12.89 -6.33 0.70
C SER A 76 11.38 -6.61 0.64
N LYS A 77 10.58 -5.82 1.35
CA LYS A 77 9.12 -5.98 1.35
C LYS A 77 8.54 -5.78 -0.06
N VAL A 78 9.10 -4.85 -0.83
CA VAL A 78 8.74 -4.65 -2.26
C VAL A 78 9.03 -5.89 -3.11
N SER A 79 10.13 -6.60 -2.88
CA SER A 79 10.45 -7.85 -3.60
C SER A 79 9.49 -8.97 -3.23
N ILE A 80 9.11 -9.08 -1.96
CA ILE A 80 8.11 -10.06 -1.50
C ILE A 80 6.75 -9.79 -2.15
N ALA A 81 6.31 -8.54 -2.17
CA ALA A 81 5.06 -8.13 -2.81
C ALA A 81 5.10 -8.42 -4.32
N GLU A 82 6.19 -8.09 -5.01
CA GLU A 82 6.35 -8.39 -6.43
C GLU A 82 6.28 -9.90 -6.71
N ARG A 83 6.99 -10.73 -5.94
CA ARG A 83 6.92 -12.20 -6.06
C ARG A 83 5.49 -12.70 -5.90
N LEU A 84 4.77 -12.18 -4.90
CA LEU A 84 3.39 -12.57 -4.63
C LEU A 84 2.46 -12.18 -5.78
N ILE A 85 2.56 -10.93 -6.25
CA ILE A 85 1.73 -10.42 -7.34
C ILE A 85 1.99 -11.23 -8.62
N ARG A 86 3.26 -11.45 -8.99
CA ARG A 86 3.61 -12.23 -10.21
C ARG A 86 3.16 -13.68 -10.13
N GLY A 87 3.07 -14.25 -8.93
CA GLY A 87 2.51 -15.58 -8.72
C GLY A 87 1.03 -15.69 -9.11
N LEU A 88 0.28 -14.59 -9.07
CA LEU A 88 -1.15 -14.52 -9.43
C LEU A 88 -1.39 -13.86 -10.79
N GLN A 89 -0.53 -12.90 -11.16
CA GLN A 89 -0.60 -12.06 -12.37
C GLN A 89 0.80 -12.01 -13.02
N PRO A 90 1.19 -13.02 -13.81
CA PRO A 90 2.54 -13.11 -14.39
C PRO A 90 2.94 -11.90 -15.24
N ASN A 91 1.96 -11.29 -15.91
CA ASN A 91 2.15 -10.16 -16.81
C ASN A 91 1.88 -8.79 -16.15
N ALA A 92 1.74 -8.73 -14.82
CA ALA A 92 1.54 -7.46 -14.12
C ALA A 92 2.68 -6.48 -14.38
N ARG A 93 2.32 -5.22 -14.63
CA ARG A 93 3.22 -4.06 -14.72
C ARG A 93 3.52 -3.62 -13.30
N ILE A 94 4.76 -3.80 -12.84
CA ILE A 94 5.13 -3.53 -11.44
C ILE A 94 6.34 -2.60 -11.42
N ILE A 95 6.22 -1.51 -10.67
CA ILE A 95 7.33 -0.65 -10.27
C ILE A 95 7.53 -0.85 -8.77
N SER A 96 8.69 -1.38 -8.38
CA SER A 96 9.06 -1.65 -6.99
C SER A 96 10.12 -0.63 -6.55
N VAL A 97 9.77 0.25 -5.62
CA VAL A 97 10.64 1.30 -5.07
C VAL A 97 11.00 0.94 -3.63
N GLN A 98 12.18 0.34 -3.44
CA GLN A 98 12.72 0.07 -2.11
C GLN A 98 13.33 1.34 -1.50
N ALA A 99 12.48 2.31 -1.20
CA ALA A 99 12.86 3.56 -0.58
C ALA A 99 11.63 4.19 0.08
N ASP A 100 11.86 5.32 0.73
CA ASP A 100 10.79 6.20 1.15
C ASP A 100 9.91 6.59 -0.07
N TRP A 101 8.60 6.73 0.15
CA TRP A 101 7.65 7.00 -0.93
C TRP A 101 7.88 8.36 -1.61
N HIS A 102 8.57 9.30 -0.96
CA HIS A 102 9.02 10.55 -1.59
C HIS A 102 9.93 10.27 -2.80
N GLU A 103 10.64 9.15 -2.82
CA GLU A 103 11.40 8.71 -3.97
C GLU A 103 10.52 8.08 -5.05
N ALA A 104 9.26 7.76 -4.78
CA ALA A 104 8.31 7.17 -5.74
C ALA A 104 7.34 8.21 -6.35
N VAL A 105 7.51 9.50 -6.08
CA VAL A 105 6.52 10.55 -6.44
C VAL A 105 6.13 10.55 -7.92
N ASP A 106 7.10 10.45 -8.83
CA ASP A 106 6.79 10.49 -10.27
C ASP A 106 6.09 9.21 -10.74
N ASP A 107 6.41 8.06 -10.13
CA ASP A 107 5.76 6.78 -10.42
C ASP A 107 4.33 6.77 -9.86
N LEU A 108 4.13 7.31 -8.65
CA LEU A 108 2.82 7.42 -8.00
C LEU A 108 1.84 8.32 -8.78
N LYS A 109 2.33 9.30 -9.56
CA LYS A 109 1.50 10.11 -10.47
C LYS A 109 0.82 9.29 -11.58
N LEU A 110 1.32 8.09 -11.88
CA LEU A 110 0.77 7.20 -12.89
C LEU A 110 -0.41 6.35 -12.37
N CYS A 111 -0.67 6.40 -11.07
CA CYS A 111 -1.65 5.55 -10.42
C CYS A 111 -3.08 6.09 -10.59
N ASN A 112 -4.03 5.18 -10.81
CA ASN A 112 -5.45 5.49 -10.81
C ASN A 112 -5.99 5.67 -9.39
N VAL A 113 -5.41 4.97 -8.40
CA VAL A 113 -5.73 5.06 -6.97
C VAL A 113 -4.46 4.80 -6.17
N ILE A 114 -4.27 5.53 -5.07
CA ILE A 114 -3.19 5.26 -4.10
C ILE A 114 -3.82 4.71 -2.83
N VAL A 115 -3.23 3.66 -2.28
CA VAL A 115 -3.58 3.08 -1.00
C VAL A 115 -2.41 3.25 -0.03
N GLY A 116 -2.64 4.00 1.04
CA GLY A 116 -1.66 4.23 2.10
C GLY A 116 -1.88 3.31 3.28
N ALA A 117 -0.84 2.59 3.67
CA ALA A 117 -0.77 1.74 4.85
C ALA A 117 0.45 2.14 5.72
N VAL A 118 0.63 3.45 5.91
CA VAL A 118 1.74 4.05 6.65
C VAL A 118 1.39 4.30 8.12
N ASP A 119 2.41 4.35 8.97
CA ASP A 119 2.24 4.35 10.43
C ASP A 119 2.08 5.75 11.05
N GLY A 120 2.44 6.84 10.35
CA GLY A 120 2.50 8.19 10.89
C GLY A 120 1.42 9.14 10.36
N PHE A 121 0.89 10.02 11.21
CA PHE A 121 -0.06 11.06 10.83
C PHE A 121 0.55 12.04 9.82
N LYS A 122 1.84 12.38 9.96
CA LYS A 122 2.56 13.23 9.01
C LYS A 122 2.61 12.61 7.62
N GLU A 123 2.99 11.34 7.52
CA GLU A 123 3.05 10.62 6.23
C GLU A 123 1.67 10.53 5.58
N ARG A 124 0.62 10.28 6.37
CA ARG A 124 -0.77 10.29 5.90
C ARG A 124 -1.19 11.65 5.37
N GLU A 125 -0.83 12.74 6.06
CA GLU A 125 -1.11 14.11 5.61
C GLU A 125 -0.41 14.40 4.28
N GLN A 126 0.88 14.05 4.19
CA GLN A 126 1.67 14.30 2.98
C GLN A 126 1.19 13.48 1.79
N LEU A 127 0.86 12.20 1.98
CA LEU A 127 0.29 11.34 0.95
C LEU A 127 -1.08 11.84 0.48
N GLU A 128 -1.97 12.24 1.39
CA GLU A 128 -3.27 12.80 1.01
C GLU A 128 -3.08 14.09 0.21
N ARG A 129 -2.21 15.00 0.67
CA ARG A 129 -1.89 16.23 -0.06
C ARG A 129 -1.36 15.94 -1.46
N PHE A 130 -0.44 14.98 -1.59
CA PHE A 130 0.09 14.54 -2.88
C PHE A 130 -1.02 14.00 -3.79
N ALA A 131 -1.84 13.06 -3.29
CA ALA A 131 -2.92 12.46 -4.08
C ALA A 131 -3.95 13.51 -4.52
N ARG A 132 -4.33 14.44 -3.61
CA ARG A 132 -5.23 15.55 -3.90
C ARG A 132 -4.69 16.49 -4.97
N ARG A 133 -3.41 16.83 -4.89
CA ARG A 133 -2.72 17.68 -5.86
C ARG A 133 -2.73 17.07 -7.27
N HIS A 134 -2.63 15.75 -7.37
CA HIS A 134 -2.63 15.03 -8.64
C HIS A 134 -4.00 14.45 -9.05
N LEU A 135 -5.07 14.80 -8.33
CA LEU A 135 -6.44 14.30 -8.57
C LEU A 135 -6.54 12.76 -8.54
N ILE A 136 -5.73 12.13 -7.69
CA ILE A 136 -5.72 10.69 -7.49
C ILE A 136 -6.57 10.36 -6.24
N PRO A 137 -7.58 9.49 -6.34
CA PRO A 137 -8.24 8.89 -5.18
C PRO A 137 -7.24 8.29 -4.19
N TYR A 138 -7.41 8.59 -2.91
CA TYR A 138 -6.57 8.06 -1.85
C TYR A 138 -7.39 7.24 -0.85
N ILE A 139 -6.98 6.00 -0.61
CA ILE A 139 -7.53 5.14 0.44
C ILE A 139 -6.48 4.97 1.52
N ASP A 140 -6.76 5.44 2.72
CA ASP A 140 -5.94 5.24 3.89
C ASP A 140 -6.49 4.09 4.74
N ILE A 141 -5.60 3.23 5.23
CA ILE A 141 -5.91 2.28 6.30
C ILE A 141 -4.91 2.38 7.45
N GLY A 142 -5.35 2.03 8.64
CA GLY A 142 -4.46 1.87 9.77
C GLY A 142 -5.10 1.11 10.91
N MET A 143 -4.26 0.48 11.73
CA MET A 143 -4.68 -0.15 12.97
C MET A 143 -3.76 0.27 14.10
N ASP A 144 -4.30 0.24 15.32
CA ASP A 144 -3.53 0.39 16.54
C ASP A 144 -4.01 -0.63 17.58
N VAL A 145 -3.10 -1.00 18.48
CA VAL A 145 -3.39 -1.85 19.63
C VAL A 145 -2.94 -1.09 20.87
N HIS A 146 -3.91 -0.58 21.61
CA HIS A 146 -3.66 0.16 22.85
C HIS A 146 -3.71 -0.78 24.06
N ASP A 147 -2.65 -0.80 24.85
CA ASP A 147 -2.64 -1.42 26.17
C ASP A 147 -3.41 -0.53 27.16
N LEU A 148 -4.53 -1.03 27.69
CA LEU A 148 -5.36 -0.35 28.70
C LEU A 148 -5.04 -0.85 30.12
N GLY A 149 -3.91 -1.54 30.31
CA GLY A 149 -3.46 -2.13 31.56
C GLY A 149 -4.41 -3.22 32.03
N LYS A 150 -4.95 -3.08 33.26
CA LYS A 150 -5.88 -4.06 33.85
C LYS A 150 -7.18 -4.25 33.05
N LYS A 151 -7.49 -3.33 32.13
CA LYS A 151 -8.68 -3.39 31.26
C LYS A 151 -8.44 -4.18 29.96
N GLY A 152 -7.24 -4.73 29.76
CA GLY A 152 -6.86 -5.51 28.58
C GLY A 152 -6.36 -4.64 27.43
N PHE A 153 -6.51 -5.13 26.20
CA PHE A 153 -6.10 -4.44 24.97
C PHE A 153 -7.31 -3.93 24.20
N LEU A 154 -7.18 -2.74 23.61
CA LEU A 154 -8.11 -2.20 22.62
C LEU A 154 -7.47 -2.28 21.24
N VAL A 155 -8.09 -3.05 20.35
CA VAL A 155 -7.74 -3.12 18.93
C VAL A 155 -8.67 -2.18 18.19
N SER A 156 -8.11 -1.16 17.54
CA SER A 156 -8.86 -0.19 16.75
C SER A 156 -8.25 -0.03 15.37
N GLY A 157 -9.02 0.50 14.44
CA GLY A 157 -8.49 0.89 13.13
C GLY A 157 -9.46 1.77 12.36
N GLN A 158 -9.01 2.20 11.20
CA GLN A 158 -9.75 3.08 10.32
C GLN A 158 -9.56 2.69 8.86
N ILE A 159 -10.59 2.98 8.06
CA ILE A 159 -10.51 3.05 6.60
C ILE A 159 -11.05 4.41 6.18
N ILE A 160 -10.26 5.19 5.45
CA ILE A 160 -10.66 6.51 4.96
C ILE A 160 -10.49 6.57 3.45
N LEU A 161 -11.58 6.85 2.72
CA LEU A 161 -11.53 7.23 1.31
C LEU A 161 -11.56 8.75 1.19
N SER A 162 -10.54 9.31 0.57
CA SER A 162 -10.39 10.74 0.27
C SER A 162 -10.40 10.93 -1.25
N MET A 163 -11.56 11.29 -1.81
CA MET A 163 -11.68 11.57 -3.25
C MET A 163 -11.38 13.05 -3.55
N PRO A 164 -10.73 13.36 -4.69
CA PRO A 164 -10.62 14.74 -5.17
C PRO A 164 -11.98 15.46 -5.17
N GLY A 165 -12.01 16.71 -4.71
CA GLY A 165 -13.25 17.50 -4.54
C GLY A 165 -14.12 17.14 -3.32
N GLY A 166 -13.87 16.03 -2.63
CA GLY A 166 -14.58 15.65 -1.40
C GLY A 166 -13.90 16.13 -0.10
N PRO A 167 -14.53 15.90 1.07
CA PRO A 167 -13.89 16.07 2.39
C PRO A 167 -12.57 15.29 2.52
N CYS A 168 -11.61 15.82 3.28
CA CYS A 168 -10.29 15.22 3.52
C CYS A 168 -10.08 14.78 4.99
N MET A 169 -8.92 14.20 5.32
CA MET A 169 -8.61 13.75 6.69
C MET A 169 -8.53 14.90 7.71
N ARG A 170 -8.22 16.12 7.28
CA ARG A 170 -8.38 17.33 8.12
C ARG A 170 -9.84 17.72 8.32
N CYS A 171 -10.67 17.65 7.27
CA CYS A 171 -12.11 17.97 7.39
C CYS A 171 -12.80 17.07 8.43
N CYS A 172 -12.48 15.77 8.45
CA CYS A 172 -13.02 14.84 9.44
C CYS A 172 -12.27 14.84 10.77
N GLY A 173 -11.30 15.74 10.98
CA GLY A 173 -10.53 15.80 12.23
C GLY A 173 -9.74 14.52 12.55
N PHE A 174 -9.48 13.69 11.54
CA PHE A 174 -8.57 12.55 11.68
C PHE A 174 -7.11 13.02 11.74
N ILE A 175 -6.78 14.03 10.95
CA ILE A 175 -5.52 14.78 11.03
C ILE A 175 -5.81 16.14 11.67
N THR A 176 -5.05 16.48 12.70
CA THR A 176 -5.12 17.77 13.39
C THR A 176 -3.71 18.23 13.74
N ASP A 177 -3.50 19.54 13.88
CA ASP A 177 -2.21 20.10 14.29
C ASP A 177 -1.75 19.51 15.64
N GLU A 178 -2.68 19.33 16.58
CA GLU A 178 -2.40 18.69 17.86
C GLU A 178 -1.84 17.27 17.71
N ARG A 179 -2.43 16.43 16.83
CA ARG A 179 -1.95 15.06 16.59
C ARG A 179 -0.57 15.06 15.93
N LEU A 180 -0.33 15.96 14.98
CA LEU A 180 0.96 16.12 14.31
C LEU A 180 2.05 16.57 15.30
N GLU A 181 1.74 17.52 16.17
CA GLU A 181 2.66 17.96 17.23
C GLU A 181 2.93 16.86 18.26
N GLN A 182 1.91 16.10 18.67
CA GLN A 182 2.06 14.97 19.58
C GLN A 182 2.94 13.87 18.96
N GLU A 183 2.76 13.58 17.67
CA GLU A 183 3.61 12.66 16.93
C GLU A 183 5.06 13.15 16.86
N ALA A 184 5.28 14.43 16.54
CA ALA A 184 6.60 15.03 16.49
C ALA A 184 7.32 14.99 17.86
N LYS A 185 6.59 15.15 18.97
CA LYS A 185 7.13 15.03 20.34
C LYS A 185 7.52 13.58 20.69
N ARG A 186 6.89 12.60 20.08
CA ARG A 186 7.19 11.16 20.27
C ARG A 186 8.25 10.65 19.29
N TYR A 187 8.76 11.51 18.40
CA TYR A 187 9.78 11.14 17.43
C TYR A 187 11.04 10.63 18.13
N GLY A 188 11.42 9.38 17.83
CA GLY A 188 12.54 8.69 18.48
C GLY A 188 12.16 7.79 19.67
N ALA A 189 10.93 7.85 20.18
CA ALA A 189 10.41 6.86 21.13
C ALA A 189 9.91 5.62 20.35
N ALA A 190 10.85 4.83 19.83
CA ALA A 190 10.55 3.60 19.10
C ALA A 190 10.03 2.52 20.07
N GLY A 191 8.71 2.48 20.26
CA GLY A 191 8.03 1.32 20.83
C GLY A 191 7.51 0.42 19.72
N SER A 192 7.65 -0.90 19.87
CA SER A 192 6.96 -1.84 18.98
C SER A 192 5.45 -1.62 19.09
N ARG A 193 4.81 -1.14 18.01
CA ARG A 193 3.34 -1.06 17.95
C ARG A 193 2.81 -2.46 17.68
N PRO A 194 2.10 -3.09 18.64
CA PRO A 194 1.60 -4.44 18.43
C PRO A 194 0.63 -4.47 17.24
N GLN A 195 0.78 -5.45 16.37
CA GLN A 195 -0.08 -5.63 15.21
C GLN A 195 -0.30 -7.11 14.95
N VAL A 196 -1.45 -7.42 14.36
CA VAL A 196 -1.92 -8.79 14.15
C VAL A 196 -2.53 -8.95 12.76
N VAL A 197 -2.40 -10.15 12.18
CA VAL A 197 -2.78 -10.42 10.79
C VAL A 197 -4.26 -10.22 10.51
N TRP A 198 -5.16 -10.67 11.39
CA TRP A 198 -6.59 -10.66 11.08
C TRP A 198 -7.16 -9.24 11.00
N SER A 199 -6.75 -8.34 11.90
CA SER A 199 -7.17 -6.94 11.87
C SER A 199 -6.71 -6.23 10.61
N ASN A 200 -5.43 -6.44 10.23
CA ASN A 200 -4.90 -5.95 8.96
C ASN A 200 -5.71 -6.49 7.77
N GLY A 201 -6.05 -7.79 7.79
CA GLY A 201 -6.86 -8.41 6.75
C GLY A 201 -8.28 -7.83 6.65
N VAL A 202 -8.93 -7.51 7.77
CA VAL A 202 -10.27 -6.88 7.78
C VAL A 202 -10.23 -5.48 7.16
N LEU A 203 -9.26 -4.66 7.60
CA LEU A 203 -9.08 -3.30 7.06
C LEU A 203 -8.73 -3.32 5.57
N ALA A 204 -7.76 -4.16 5.18
CA ALA A 204 -7.34 -4.33 3.80
C ALA A 204 -8.48 -4.80 2.89
N SER A 205 -9.25 -5.80 3.31
CA SER A 205 -10.41 -6.31 2.55
C SER A 205 -11.47 -5.24 2.35
N THR A 206 -11.69 -4.41 3.38
CA THR A 206 -12.64 -3.30 3.31
C THR A 206 -12.15 -2.21 2.36
N ALA A 207 -10.86 -1.86 2.41
CA ALA A 207 -10.23 -0.91 1.49
C ALA A 207 -10.26 -1.41 0.03
N VAL A 208 -10.00 -2.69 -0.21
CA VAL A 208 -10.10 -3.30 -1.54
C VAL A 208 -11.56 -3.29 -2.02
N GLY A 209 -12.53 -3.47 -1.13
CA GLY A 209 -13.95 -3.25 -1.44
C GLY A 209 -14.23 -1.82 -1.93
N LEU A 210 -13.69 -0.79 -1.27
CA LEU A 210 -13.81 0.60 -1.70
C LEU A 210 -13.10 0.86 -3.03
N LEU A 211 -11.88 0.35 -3.20
CA LEU A 211 -11.14 0.38 -4.45
C LEU A 211 -11.99 -0.18 -5.61
N THR A 212 -12.62 -1.33 -5.38
CA THR A 212 -13.51 -1.98 -6.35
C THR A 212 -14.71 -1.10 -6.71
N GLN A 213 -15.33 -0.44 -5.72
CA GLN A 213 -16.45 0.48 -5.95
C GLN A 213 -16.04 1.71 -6.77
N ILE A 214 -14.81 2.20 -6.62
CA ILE A 214 -14.29 3.33 -7.39
C ILE A 214 -14.03 2.91 -8.84
N LEU A 215 -13.48 1.73 -9.05
CA LEU A 215 -13.00 1.28 -10.36
C LEU A 215 -14.11 0.65 -11.22
N THR A 216 -15.09 -0.01 -10.61
CA THR A 216 -16.02 -0.88 -11.35
C THR A 216 -17.47 -0.42 -11.23
N PRO A 217 -18.30 -0.61 -12.27
CA PRO A 217 -19.66 -0.06 -12.37
C PRO A 217 -20.72 -0.73 -11.48
N TRP A 218 -20.37 -1.78 -10.72
CA TRP A 218 -21.34 -2.49 -9.87
C TRP A 218 -22.00 -1.62 -8.81
N TYR A 219 -21.32 -0.55 -8.40
CA TYR A 219 -21.79 0.37 -7.38
C TYR A 219 -21.97 1.77 -7.98
N GLN A 220 -23.22 2.11 -8.28
CA GLN A 220 -23.57 3.28 -9.10
C GLN A 220 -23.44 4.63 -8.37
N THR A 221 -23.15 4.63 -7.07
CA THR A 221 -23.12 5.85 -6.25
C THR A 221 -21.83 5.95 -5.43
N PRO A 222 -20.66 6.07 -6.08
CA PRO A 222 -19.39 6.19 -5.36
C PRO A 222 -19.43 7.41 -4.43
N LEU A 223 -19.06 7.20 -3.17
CA LEU A 223 -19.08 8.26 -2.17
C LEU A 223 -17.82 9.15 -2.31
N PRO A 224 -17.97 10.48 -2.26
CA PRO A 224 -16.82 11.39 -2.34
C PRO A 224 -15.93 11.31 -1.09
N PHE A 225 -16.43 10.71 -0.01
CA PHE A 225 -15.70 10.50 1.22
C PHE A 225 -16.26 9.29 1.97
N VAL A 226 -15.37 8.48 2.53
CA VAL A 226 -15.73 7.37 3.43
C VAL A 226 -14.83 7.45 4.65
N PHE A 227 -15.39 7.26 5.84
CA PHE A 227 -14.63 7.06 7.07
C PHE A 227 -15.31 5.96 7.88
N LEU A 228 -14.65 4.80 7.97
CA LEU A 228 -15.10 3.65 8.72
C LEU A 228 -14.20 3.44 9.94
N ASP A 229 -14.81 3.20 11.08
CA ASP A 229 -14.14 2.80 12.31
C ASP A 229 -14.19 1.28 12.44
N TYR A 230 -13.06 0.66 12.73
CA TYR A 230 -12.94 -0.75 13.07
C TYR A 230 -12.73 -0.90 14.58
N ASP A 231 -13.63 -1.66 15.23
CA ASP A 231 -13.50 -2.11 16.61
C ASP A 231 -13.11 -3.59 16.57
N GLY A 232 -11.83 -3.87 16.79
CA GLY A 232 -11.29 -5.23 16.72
C GLY A 232 -11.65 -6.11 17.91
N ASN A 233 -12.07 -5.52 19.03
CA ASN A 233 -12.59 -6.27 20.17
C ASN A 233 -14.00 -6.80 19.90
N LYS A 234 -14.82 -6.04 19.17
CA LYS A 234 -16.17 -6.45 18.77
C LYS A 234 -16.24 -7.11 17.40
N GLY A 235 -15.19 -6.98 16.59
CA GLY A 235 -15.16 -7.44 15.21
C GLY A 235 -16.09 -6.65 14.29
N THR A 236 -16.33 -5.38 14.58
CA THR A 236 -17.31 -4.55 13.85
C THR A 236 -16.65 -3.46 13.02
N ILE A 237 -17.20 -3.20 11.85
CA ILE A 237 -16.91 -2.01 11.04
C ILE A 237 -18.15 -1.14 11.02
N THR A 238 -18.02 0.12 11.43
CA THR A 238 -19.13 1.08 11.48
C THR A 238 -18.76 2.36 10.77
N ARG A 239 -19.74 3.01 10.13
CA ARG A 239 -19.56 4.36 9.57
C ARG A 239 -19.27 5.35 10.70
N ASN A 240 -18.20 6.12 10.57
CA ASN A 240 -17.86 7.16 11.53
C ASN A 240 -18.91 8.28 11.47
N ALA A 241 -19.41 8.71 12.64
CA ALA A 241 -20.47 9.71 12.74
C ALA A 241 -20.12 11.05 12.06
N ARG A 242 -18.82 11.35 11.89
CA ARG A 242 -18.36 12.56 11.19
C ARG A 242 -18.72 12.59 9.71
N MET A 243 -18.99 11.45 9.09
CA MET A 243 -19.44 11.42 7.69
C MET A 243 -20.74 12.22 7.49
N GLU A 244 -21.68 12.13 8.44
CA GLU A 244 -22.95 12.87 8.35
C GLU A 244 -22.75 14.37 8.53
N LEU A 245 -21.81 14.77 9.39
CA LEU A 245 -21.45 16.17 9.60
C LEU A 245 -20.77 16.81 8.37
N LEU A 246 -20.16 15.98 7.53
CA LEU A 246 -19.44 16.41 6.33
C LEU A 246 -20.29 16.32 5.06
N LYS A 247 -21.59 16.05 5.17
CA LYS A 247 -22.49 16.03 4.03
C LYS A 247 -22.52 17.42 3.38
N ASN A 248 -22.24 17.47 2.08
CA ASN A 248 -22.11 18.71 1.31
C ASN A 248 -21.00 19.67 1.78
N HIS A 249 -20.07 19.20 2.62
CA HIS A 249 -18.94 20.01 3.06
C HIS A 249 -17.94 20.20 1.93
N VAL A 250 -17.66 21.47 1.60
CA VAL A 250 -16.60 21.84 0.65
C VAL A 250 -15.28 21.94 1.42
N CYS A 251 -14.32 21.10 1.04
CA CYS A 251 -13.01 21.07 1.69
C CYS A 251 -12.24 22.39 1.46
N PRO A 252 -11.82 23.11 2.52
CA PRO A 252 -11.00 24.30 2.37
C PRO A 252 -9.49 23.99 2.25
N HIS A 253 -9.07 22.74 2.47
CA HIS A 253 -7.67 22.37 2.61
C HIS A 253 -6.96 22.01 1.29
N HIS A 254 -7.73 21.74 0.23
CA HIS A 254 -7.20 21.35 -1.09
C HIS A 254 -7.98 22.08 -2.18
N PRO A 255 -7.76 23.39 -2.33
CA PRO A 255 -8.50 24.18 -3.30
C PRO A 255 -8.11 23.79 -4.74
N PRO A 256 -9.02 23.90 -5.73
CA PRO A 256 -8.76 23.39 -7.08
C PRO A 256 -7.57 24.02 -7.81
N ASP A 257 -7.19 25.25 -7.44
CA ASP A 257 -6.07 26.01 -7.99
C ASP A 257 -4.70 25.52 -7.50
N GLU A 258 -4.65 24.64 -6.50
CA GLU A 258 -3.43 23.99 -6.03
C GLU A 258 -3.12 22.66 -6.75
N THR A 259 -3.90 22.28 -7.75
CA THR A 259 -3.71 21.03 -8.52
C THR A 259 -2.52 21.10 -9.49
N GLY A 260 -1.93 19.94 -9.82
CA GLY A 260 -0.76 19.81 -10.70
C GLY A 260 0.57 20.09 -10.00
N ASP A 261 1.70 20.09 -10.72
CA ASP A 261 3.01 20.36 -10.10
C ASP A 261 3.11 21.83 -9.60
N PRO A 262 3.75 22.10 -8.44
CA PRO A 262 3.84 23.45 -7.86
C PRO A 262 4.70 24.40 -8.70
N LEU A 263 5.61 23.83 -9.47
CA LEU A 263 6.48 24.54 -10.41
C LEU A 263 6.18 24.00 -11.81
N PHE A 264 5.06 24.43 -12.39
CA PHE A 264 4.71 24.10 -13.76
C PHE A 264 5.58 24.91 -14.73
N ASP A 265 6.61 24.27 -15.29
CA ASP A 265 7.39 24.81 -16.41
C ASP A 265 7.20 23.93 -17.65
N ILE A 266 6.41 24.41 -18.60
CA ILE A 266 6.10 23.71 -19.85
C ILE A 266 7.36 23.32 -20.64
N ARG A 267 8.48 24.02 -20.44
CA ARG A 267 9.75 23.76 -21.15
C ARG A 267 10.54 22.60 -20.54
N LYS A 268 10.20 22.16 -19.33
CA LYS A 268 10.88 21.07 -18.61
C LYS A 268 10.13 19.74 -18.70
N GLN A 269 9.00 19.70 -19.40
CA GLN A 269 8.19 18.50 -19.54
C GLN A 269 8.78 17.57 -20.61
N ALA A 270 9.74 16.74 -20.22
CA ALA A 270 10.13 15.56 -20.98
C ALA A 270 9.62 14.32 -20.23
N PHE A 271 8.66 13.59 -20.81
CA PHE A 271 8.27 12.28 -20.32
C PHE A 271 9.49 11.34 -20.45
N ARG A 272 10.10 10.98 -19.32
CA ARG A 272 11.21 10.03 -19.27
C ARG A 272 10.85 8.93 -18.29
N PRO A 273 10.56 7.70 -18.76
CA PRO A 273 10.46 6.55 -17.87
C PRO A 273 11.75 6.44 -17.06
N ARG A 274 11.63 6.13 -15.76
CA ARG A 274 12.79 5.78 -14.93
C ARG A 274 13.54 4.62 -15.57
N GLN A 275 14.85 4.73 -15.68
CA GLN A 275 15.68 3.57 -15.98
C GLN A 275 15.49 2.59 -14.84
N VAL A 276 14.83 1.46 -15.10
CA VAL A 276 14.84 0.32 -14.19
C VAL A 276 16.31 0.00 -13.95
N ALA A 277 16.76 0.06 -12.69
CA ALA A 277 18.09 -0.40 -12.34
C ALA A 277 18.17 -1.86 -12.78
N VAL A 278 18.94 -2.14 -13.83
CA VAL A 278 19.25 -3.51 -14.22
C VAL A 278 20.05 -4.07 -13.04
N PRO A 279 19.56 -5.10 -12.32
CA PRO A 279 20.33 -5.70 -11.25
C PRO A 279 21.69 -6.10 -11.82
N ALA A 280 22.76 -5.72 -11.13
CA ALA A 280 24.11 -6.10 -11.54
C ALA A 280 24.14 -7.61 -11.79
N PRO A 281 24.73 -8.09 -12.91
CA PRO A 281 24.81 -9.51 -13.18
C PRO A 281 25.45 -10.18 -11.96
N VAL A 282 24.69 -11.06 -11.31
CA VAL A 282 25.22 -11.94 -10.27
C VAL A 282 26.41 -12.65 -10.91
N PRO A 283 27.63 -12.54 -10.35
CA PRO A 283 28.76 -13.26 -10.89
C PRO A 283 28.41 -14.74 -10.90
N THR A 284 28.20 -15.29 -12.09
CA THR A 284 28.13 -16.73 -12.26
C THR A 284 29.49 -17.28 -11.82
N GLN A 285 29.58 -17.71 -10.58
CA GLN A 285 30.60 -18.68 -10.19
C GLN A 285 30.28 -19.96 -10.95
N THR A 286 30.73 -20.03 -12.20
CA THR A 286 30.95 -21.29 -12.90
C THR A 286 32.03 -22.02 -12.11
N THR A 287 31.63 -22.68 -11.03
CA THR A 287 32.40 -23.79 -10.51
C THR A 287 32.30 -24.89 -11.55
N GLN A 288 33.26 -24.87 -12.47
CA GLN A 288 33.52 -25.94 -13.41
C GLN A 288 33.53 -27.26 -12.64
N TRP A 289 32.56 -28.12 -12.91
CA TRP A 289 32.37 -29.40 -12.22
C TRP A 289 33.63 -30.29 -12.25
N TRP A 290 34.49 -30.09 -13.25
CA TRP A 290 35.79 -30.75 -13.41
C TRP A 290 36.81 -30.41 -12.30
N HIS A 291 36.77 -29.20 -11.72
CA HIS A 291 37.67 -28.80 -10.64
C HIS A 291 37.38 -29.55 -9.32
N ARG A 292 36.13 -29.98 -9.09
CA ARG A 292 35.78 -30.82 -7.93
C ARG A 292 36.13 -32.31 -8.14
N ALA A 293 36.20 -32.77 -9.40
CA ALA A 293 36.60 -34.14 -9.73
C ALA A 293 38.12 -34.35 -9.58
N TRP A 294 38.94 -33.36 -9.98
CA TRP A 294 40.41 -33.46 -9.90
C TRP A 294 40.93 -33.51 -8.45
N ASN A 295 40.32 -32.74 -7.54
CA ASN A 295 40.71 -32.71 -6.13
C ASN A 295 40.30 -33.97 -5.33
N ARG A 296 39.38 -34.79 -5.83
CA ARG A 296 38.99 -36.06 -5.18
C ARG A 296 39.87 -37.24 -5.60
N LEU A 297 40.53 -37.19 -6.76
CA LEU A 297 41.39 -38.27 -7.25
C LEU A 297 42.84 -38.20 -6.72
N TRP A 298 43.31 -37.02 -6.29
CA TRP A 298 44.70 -36.84 -5.80
C TRP A 298 44.89 -36.80 -4.28
N ARG A 299 43.82 -36.93 -3.48
CA ARG A 299 43.90 -36.99 -2.00
C ARG A 299 43.85 -38.41 -1.42
N ARG A 300 44.14 -39.45 -2.21
CA ARG A 300 44.24 -40.86 -1.76
C ARG A 300 45.62 -41.47 -2.01
N GLY A 301 46.68 -40.67 -1.96
CA GLY A 301 48.04 -41.17 -2.18
C GLY A 301 49.11 -40.30 -1.54
N THR A 302 49.11 -40.20 -0.22
CA THR A 302 50.26 -40.04 0.68
C THR A 302 49.77 -40.29 2.10
#